data_AF-A0AAU2THP7-F1
#
_entry.id   AF-A0AAU2THP7-F1
#
_cell.length_a   1.000
_cell.length_b   1.000
_cell.length_c   1.000
_cell.angle_alpha   90.00
_cell.angle_beta   90.00
_cell.angle_gamma   90.00
#
_symmetry.space_group_name_H-M   'P 1'
#
loop_
_entity.id
_entity.type
_entity.pdbx_description
1 polymer ?
#
loop_
_entity_poly.entity_id
_entity_poly.type
_entity_poly.pdbx_seq_one_letter_code
_entity_poly.pdbx_strand_id
1 'polypeptide(L)'
;MRSYELTTGRTFGVTFDHGDDFFPTLADFCRETGVKHGYIPMFIAGFAEAEIVGACEKLENPDAPVWSKVHLTGVEAMGCGTLAYDAETDTVLPHIHTSLGEKARSATGYTSHLLRAQVQFLVEMLVVEVTAPVMTRPKDPALYDVPLLTFG
;
A
#
# COMPACT_ATOMS: atom_id res chain seq x y z
N MET A 1 12.32 2.85 19.77
CA MET A 1 12.39 3.74 18.59
C MET A 1 13.66 3.39 17.81
N ARG A 2 13.57 3.15 16.50
CA ARG A 2 14.71 3.03 15.59
C ARG A 2 14.56 4.12 14.52
N SER A 3 15.65 4.74 14.10
CA SER A 3 15.64 5.79 13.07
C SER A 3 16.82 5.61 12.14
N TYR A 4 16.60 5.87 10.86
CA TYR A 4 17.61 5.79 9.81
C TYR A 4 17.47 7.01 8.92
N GLU A 5 18.60 7.60 8.54
CA GLU A 5 18.63 8.64 7.51
C GLU A 5 18.41 7.98 6.14
N LEU A 6 17.55 8.57 5.31
CA LEU A 6 17.29 8.08 3.97
C LEU A 6 18.02 8.94 2.95
N THR A 7 18.76 8.30 2.04
CA THR A 7 19.20 8.93 0.79
C THR A 7 18.13 8.70 -0.25
N THR A 8 17.56 9.78 -0.77
CA THR A 8 16.54 9.72 -1.82
C THR A 8 17.18 9.70 -3.21
N GLY A 9 16.52 8.98 -4.12
CA GLY A 9 16.89 8.87 -5.52
C GLY A 9 15.95 9.68 -6.41
N ARG A 10 15.44 9.04 -7.46
CA ARG A 10 14.50 9.64 -8.41
C ARG A 10 13.12 9.82 -7.79
N THR A 11 12.39 10.82 -8.27
CA THR A 11 10.95 11.00 -7.96
C THR A 11 10.15 10.82 -9.24
N PHE A 12 9.05 10.08 -9.14
CA PHE A 12 8.19 9.76 -10.26
C PHE A 12 6.78 10.29 -10.01
N GLY A 13 6.19 10.92 -11.03
CA GLY A 13 4.74 11.04 -11.13
C GLY A 13 4.22 9.79 -11.81
N VAL A 14 3.30 9.10 -11.15
CA VAL A 14 2.74 7.81 -11.60
C VAL A 14 1.23 7.94 -11.68
N THR A 15 0.67 7.52 -12.81
CA THR A 15 -0.78 7.46 -13.02
C THR A 15 -1.18 6.05 -13.41
N PHE A 16 -2.30 5.57 -12.84
CA PHE A 16 -2.93 4.32 -13.28
C PHE A 16 -4.25 4.66 -13.98
N ASP A 17 -4.58 3.90 -15.02
CA ASP A 17 -5.71 4.15 -15.89
C ASP A 17 -6.96 3.38 -15.43
N HIS A 18 -8.11 3.72 -16.01
CA HIS A 18 -9.36 3.01 -15.78
C HIS A 18 -9.21 1.50 -16.07
N GLY A 19 -9.65 0.68 -15.12
CA GLY A 19 -9.64 -0.78 -15.23
C GLY A 19 -8.39 -1.45 -14.65
N ASP A 20 -7.33 -0.70 -14.36
CA ASP A 20 -6.11 -1.23 -13.78
C ASP A 20 -6.32 -1.80 -12.38
N ASP A 21 -5.54 -2.83 -12.04
CA ASP A 21 -5.43 -3.35 -10.66
C ASP A 21 -4.24 -2.69 -9.95
N PHE A 22 -4.49 -2.04 -8.82
CA PHE A 22 -3.52 -1.15 -8.15
C PHE A 22 -2.15 -1.80 -7.87
N PHE A 23 -2.15 -3.00 -7.29
CA PHE A 23 -0.90 -3.66 -6.87
C PHE A 23 -0.09 -4.23 -8.04
N PRO A 24 -0.68 -4.97 -9.01
CA PRO A 24 0.03 -5.37 -10.22
C PRO A 24 0.63 -4.18 -10.97
N THR A 25 -0.14 -3.12 -11.21
CA THR A 25 0.35 -1.95 -11.93
C THR A 25 1.49 -1.24 -11.18
N LEU A 26 1.41 -1.14 -9.86
CA LEU A 26 2.51 -0.61 -9.03
C LEU A 26 3.77 -1.51 -9.09
N ALA A 27 3.60 -2.83 -9.07
CA ALA A 27 4.71 -3.77 -9.17
C ALA A 27 5.41 -3.68 -10.53
N ASP A 28 4.64 -3.54 -11.61
CA ASP A 28 5.16 -3.36 -12.97
C ASP A 28 5.95 -2.05 -13.08
N PHE A 29 5.42 -0.94 -12.57
CA PHE A 29 6.14 0.33 -12.49
C PHE A 29 7.50 0.17 -11.78
N CYS A 30 7.53 -0.47 -10.61
CA CYS A 30 8.76 -0.68 -9.84
C CYS A 30 9.78 -1.52 -10.64
N ARG A 31 9.32 -2.58 -11.30
CA ARG A 31 10.14 -3.46 -12.13
C ARG A 31 10.74 -2.73 -13.34
N GLU A 32 9.91 -2.00 -14.08
CA GLU A 32 10.32 -1.28 -15.29
C GLU A 32 11.31 -0.15 -15.01
N THR A 33 11.13 0.54 -13.87
CA THR A 33 12.00 1.66 -13.48
C THR A 33 13.21 1.24 -12.63
N GLY A 34 13.22 -0.01 -12.16
CA GLY A 34 14.23 -0.55 -11.23
C GLY A 34 14.12 0.00 -9.81
N VAL A 35 12.99 0.58 -9.41
CA VAL A 35 12.76 1.05 -8.04
C VAL A 35 12.61 -0.15 -7.11
N LYS A 36 13.53 -0.29 -6.16
CA LYS A 36 13.51 -1.35 -5.13
C LYS A 36 13.00 -0.86 -3.79
N HIS A 37 13.32 0.37 -3.43
CA HIS A 37 12.95 0.96 -2.14
C HIS A 37 12.39 2.35 -2.35
N GLY A 38 11.46 2.75 -1.49
CA GLY A 38 10.86 4.06 -1.60
C GLY A 38 9.67 4.26 -0.69
N TYR A 39 9.04 5.41 -0.85
CA TYR A 39 7.77 5.70 -0.21
C TYR A 39 6.86 6.48 -1.14
N ILE A 40 5.57 6.30 -0.91
CA ILE A 40 4.49 7.04 -1.55
C ILE A 40 3.99 8.01 -0.49
N PRO A 41 4.40 9.29 -0.53
CA PRO A 41 3.95 10.27 0.46
C PRO A 41 2.43 10.45 0.42
N MET A 42 1.85 10.40 -0.78
CA MET A 42 0.42 10.50 -1.01
C MET A 42 0.06 9.96 -2.39
N PHE A 43 -1.14 9.41 -2.50
CA PHE A 43 -1.88 9.27 -3.75
C PHE A 43 -3.34 9.64 -3.53
N ILE A 44 -4.01 10.03 -4.61
CA ILE A 44 -5.47 10.12 -4.69
C ILE A 44 -5.97 9.17 -5.78
N ALA A 45 -7.16 8.61 -5.61
CA ALA A 45 -7.73 7.70 -6.60
C ALA A 45 -9.25 7.66 -6.57
N GLY A 46 -9.84 7.22 -7.68
CA GLY A 46 -11.21 6.72 -7.71
C GLY A 46 -11.19 5.21 -7.97
N PHE A 47 -11.71 4.41 -7.05
CA PHE A 47 -11.76 2.94 -7.19
C PHE A 47 -13.19 2.45 -7.45
N ALA A 48 -13.31 1.51 -8.40
CA ALA A 48 -14.56 0.83 -8.71
C ALA A 48 -14.88 -0.16 -7.59
N GLU A 49 -13.85 -0.88 -7.13
CA GLU A 49 -13.87 -1.79 -6.00
C GLU A 49 -12.59 -1.61 -5.18
N ALA A 50 -12.70 -1.72 -3.86
CA ALA A 50 -11.56 -1.78 -2.96
C ALA A 50 -11.82 -2.78 -1.83
N GLU A 51 -10.78 -3.49 -1.43
CA GLU A 51 -10.79 -4.35 -0.26
C GLU A 51 -9.78 -3.83 0.74
N ILE A 52 -10.23 -3.60 1.97
CA ILE A 52 -9.37 -3.16 3.07
C ILE A 52 -9.47 -4.13 4.25
N VAL A 53 -8.42 -4.20 5.06
CA VAL A 53 -8.46 -4.96 6.32
C VAL A 53 -9.55 -4.41 7.23
N GLY A 54 -10.40 -5.28 7.76
CA GLY A 54 -11.42 -4.89 8.73
C GLY A 54 -12.38 -6.04 9.02
N ALA A 55 -12.95 -6.04 10.22
CA ALA A 55 -13.92 -7.03 10.67
C ALA A 55 -15.22 -6.33 11.07
N CYS A 56 -16.36 -6.90 10.67
CA CYS A 56 -17.66 -6.55 11.24
C CYS A 56 -17.95 -7.35 12.52
N GLU A 57 -17.24 -8.46 12.71
CA GLU A 57 -17.37 -9.35 13.87
C GLU A 57 -16.41 -8.95 15.00
N LYS A 58 -16.69 -9.45 16.20
CA LYS A 58 -15.81 -9.27 17.35
C LYS A 58 -14.46 -9.95 17.08
N LEU A 59 -13.38 -9.22 17.30
CA LEU A 59 -12.03 -9.79 17.28
C LEU A 59 -11.82 -10.69 18.51
N GLU A 60 -11.45 -11.95 18.29
CA GLU A 60 -11.14 -12.89 19.37
C GLU A 60 -9.81 -12.53 20.05
N ASN A 61 -8.81 -12.16 19.26
CA ASN A 61 -7.52 -11.66 19.72
C ASN A 61 -7.27 -10.27 19.12
N PRO A 62 -7.43 -9.18 19.89
CA PRO A 62 -7.22 -7.83 19.39
C PRO A 62 -5.75 -7.52 19.04
N ASP A 63 -4.80 -8.31 19.53
CA ASP A 63 -3.37 -8.12 19.27
C ASP A 63 -2.92 -8.79 17.96
N ALA A 64 -3.72 -9.71 17.42
CA ALA A 64 -3.44 -10.38 16.16
C ALA A 64 -3.87 -9.53 14.95
N PRO A 65 -3.20 -9.68 13.79
CA PRO A 65 -3.69 -9.10 12.55
C PRO A 65 -5.11 -9.54 12.22
N VAL A 66 -5.91 -8.60 11.72
CA VAL A 66 -7.24 -8.91 11.21
C VAL A 66 -7.10 -9.46 9.79
N TRP A 67 -7.53 -10.70 9.59
CA TRP A 67 -7.47 -11.38 8.29
C TRP A 67 -8.76 -11.25 7.48
N SER A 68 -9.83 -10.72 8.09
CA SER A 68 -11.06 -10.39 7.38
C SER A 68 -10.91 -9.10 6.59
N LYS A 69 -11.79 -8.93 5.60
CA LYS A 69 -11.79 -7.78 4.71
C LYS A 69 -13.17 -7.13 4.64
N VAL A 70 -13.16 -5.82 4.45
CA VAL A 70 -14.32 -5.02 4.08
C VAL A 70 -14.22 -4.74 2.59
N HIS A 71 -15.25 -5.10 1.84
CA HIS A 71 -15.38 -4.81 0.42
C HIS A 71 -16.22 -3.54 0.23
N LEU A 72 -15.69 -2.58 -0.53
CA LEU A 72 -16.33 -1.30 -0.82
C LEU A 72 -16.37 -1.09 -2.33
N THR A 73 -17.41 -0.41 -2.82
CA THR A 73 -17.59 -0.12 -4.24
C THR A 73 -17.80 1.37 -4.47
N GLY A 74 -17.31 1.89 -5.60
CA GLY A 74 -17.46 3.28 -5.99
C GLY A 74 -16.95 4.24 -4.92
N VAL A 75 -15.66 4.15 -4.60
CA VAL A 75 -15.02 4.95 -3.54
C VAL A 75 -14.04 5.97 -4.11
N GLU A 76 -13.95 7.12 -3.46
CA GLU A 76 -12.83 8.05 -3.62
C GLU A 76 -11.79 7.77 -2.53
N ALA A 77 -10.51 7.80 -2.88
CA ALA A 77 -9.41 7.34 -2.03
C ALA A 77 -8.35 8.41 -1.86
N MET A 78 -7.80 8.47 -0.65
CA MET A 78 -6.51 9.09 -0.35
C MET A 78 -5.66 8.07 0.39
N GLY A 79 -4.39 7.91 0.04
CA GLY A 79 -3.54 6.95 0.72
C GLY A 79 -2.06 7.26 0.63
N CYS A 80 -1.25 6.43 1.28
CA CYS A 80 0.20 6.52 1.29
C CYS A 80 0.80 5.14 1.60
N GLY A 81 2.11 5.01 1.48
CA GLY A 81 2.75 3.74 1.80
C GLY A 81 4.26 3.72 1.63
N THR A 82 4.82 2.53 1.84
CA THR A 82 6.26 2.28 1.71
C THR A 82 6.52 1.09 0.80
N LEU A 83 7.63 1.14 0.07
CA LEU A 83 8.10 0.13 -0.86
C LEU A 83 9.40 -0.46 -0.28
N ALA A 84 9.41 -1.77 -0.08
CA ALA A 84 10.57 -2.50 0.40
C ALA A 84 10.78 -3.71 -0.51
N TYR A 85 12.02 -4.06 -0.79
CA TYR A 85 12.33 -5.12 -1.75
C TYR A 85 12.58 -6.43 -1.02
N ASP A 86 12.10 -7.50 -1.61
CA ASP A 86 12.39 -8.87 -1.22
C ASP A 86 13.31 -9.51 -2.27
N ALA A 87 14.53 -9.81 -1.85
CA ALA A 87 15.54 -10.41 -2.72
C ALA A 87 15.27 -11.90 -2.99
N GLU A 88 14.50 -12.59 -2.15
CA GLU A 88 14.18 -14.01 -2.35
C GLU A 88 13.18 -14.20 -3.48
N THR A 89 12.18 -13.33 -3.55
CA THR A 89 11.15 -13.36 -4.58
C THR A 89 11.42 -12.44 -5.77
N ASP A 90 12.45 -11.59 -5.68
CA ASP A 90 12.76 -10.52 -6.65
C ASP A 90 11.56 -9.59 -6.88
N THR A 91 10.86 -9.24 -5.80
CA THR A 91 9.67 -8.37 -5.85
C THR A 91 9.75 -7.21 -4.88
N VAL A 92 9.06 -6.12 -5.20
CA VAL A 92 8.76 -5.07 -4.24
C VAL A 92 7.51 -5.47 -3.46
N LEU A 93 7.55 -5.27 -2.14
CA LEU A 93 6.47 -5.50 -1.19
C LEU A 93 5.88 -4.15 -0.73
N PRO A 94 4.82 -3.64 -1.40
CA PRO A 94 4.16 -2.41 -1.00
C PRO A 94 3.39 -2.62 0.30
N HIS A 95 3.45 -1.63 1.19
CA HIS A 95 2.57 -1.55 2.35
C HIS A 95 1.79 -0.25 2.25
N ILE A 96 0.52 -0.38 1.87
CA ILE A 96 -0.37 0.75 1.56
C ILE A 96 -1.47 0.85 2.60
N HIS A 97 -1.70 2.06 3.10
CA HIS A 97 -2.88 2.42 3.89
C HIS A 97 -3.66 3.49 3.16
N THR A 98 -4.97 3.46 3.31
CA THR A 98 -5.85 4.39 2.60
C THR A 98 -7.10 4.71 3.41
N SER A 99 -7.63 5.91 3.18
CA SER A 99 -8.97 6.34 3.57
C SER A 99 -9.84 6.39 2.32
N LEU A 100 -11.00 5.74 2.40
CA LEU A 100 -11.95 5.54 1.31
C LEU A 100 -13.29 6.18 1.68
N GLY A 101 -13.83 7.02 0.80
CA GLY A 101 -15.16 7.61 0.92
C GLY A 101 -16.15 7.00 -0.07
N GLU A 102 -17.20 6.36 0.42
CA GLU A 102 -18.26 5.79 -0.44
C GLU A 102 -19.12 6.88 -1.09
N LYS A 103 -19.06 6.98 -2.42
CA LYS A 103 -19.81 8.00 -3.19
C LYS A 103 -21.32 7.87 -3.00
N ALA A 104 -21.84 6.64 -3.02
CA ALA A 104 -23.26 6.36 -2.91
C ALA A 104 -23.82 6.57 -1.49
N ARG A 105 -22.95 6.81 -0.49
CA ARG A 105 -23.32 6.91 0.93
C ARG A 105 -22.80 8.18 1.57
N SER A 106 -22.93 9.30 0.86
CA SER A 106 -22.57 10.64 1.33
C SER A 106 -21.14 10.72 1.88
N ALA A 107 -20.18 10.09 1.18
CA ALA A 107 -18.77 10.01 1.58
C ALA A 107 -18.54 9.37 2.96
N THR A 108 -19.34 8.37 3.33
CA THR A 108 -19.06 7.53 4.51
C THR A 108 -17.64 6.96 4.40
N GLY A 109 -16.83 7.23 5.43
CA GLY A 109 -15.39 7.01 5.42
C GLY A 109 -14.95 5.70 6.06
N TYR A 110 -14.00 5.01 5.44
CA TYR A 110 -13.35 3.80 5.93
C TYR A 110 -11.84 3.94 5.78
N THR A 111 -11.07 3.68 6.84
CA THR A 111 -9.60 3.81 6.81
C THR A 111 -8.96 2.54 7.31
N SER A 112 -8.07 1.95 6.51
CA SER A 112 -7.30 0.76 6.91
C SER A 112 -6.19 0.42 5.90
N HIS A 113 -5.58 -0.74 6.09
CA HIS A 113 -4.64 -1.35 5.16
C HIS A 113 -5.35 -1.80 3.87
N LEU A 114 -4.82 -1.41 2.72
CA LEU A 114 -5.36 -1.78 1.40
C LEU A 114 -4.89 -3.19 1.00
N LEU A 115 -5.83 -4.06 0.63
CA LEU A 115 -5.56 -5.43 0.18
C LEU A 115 -5.69 -5.58 -1.35
N ARG A 116 -6.64 -4.86 -1.94
CA ARG A 116 -6.92 -4.85 -3.39
C ARG A 116 -7.63 -3.55 -3.76
N ALA A 117 -7.39 -3.04 -4.96
CA ALA A 117 -8.25 -2.02 -5.57
C ALA A 117 -8.23 -2.12 -7.09
N GLN A 118 -9.40 -1.92 -7.71
CA GLN A 118 -9.54 -1.72 -9.15
C GLN A 118 -9.85 -0.25 -9.45
N VAL A 119 -9.10 0.35 -10.37
CA VAL A 119 -9.19 1.76 -10.72
C VAL A 119 -10.47 2.03 -11.55
N GLN A 120 -11.26 3.02 -11.13
CA GLN A 120 -12.43 3.50 -11.86
C GLN A 120 -12.15 4.72 -12.74
N PHE A 121 -11.28 5.63 -12.34
CA PHE A 121 -11.02 6.82 -13.14
C PHE A 121 -9.52 7.01 -13.32
N LEU A 122 -8.82 7.12 -12.20
CA LEU A 122 -7.38 7.26 -12.16
C LEU A 122 -6.85 6.94 -10.77
N VAL A 123 -5.55 6.69 -10.72
CA VAL A 123 -4.71 6.94 -9.55
C VAL A 123 -3.74 8.05 -9.93
N GLU A 124 -3.54 9.04 -9.06
CA GLU A 124 -2.48 10.04 -9.14
C GLU A 124 -1.55 9.86 -7.94
N MET A 125 -0.28 9.54 -8.20
CA MET A 125 0.66 9.15 -7.16
C MET A 125 2.04 9.76 -7.39
N LEU A 126 2.69 10.14 -6.29
CA LEU A 126 4.12 10.42 -6.27
C LEU A 126 4.85 9.24 -5.67
N VAL A 127 5.91 8.76 -6.32
CA VAL A 127 6.82 7.76 -5.77
C VAL A 127 8.19 8.41 -5.58
N VAL A 128 8.69 8.38 -4.35
CA VAL A 128 10.04 8.84 -4.00
C VAL A 128 10.92 7.63 -3.77
N GLU A 129 11.89 7.42 -4.65
CA GLU A 129 12.87 6.35 -4.53
C GLU A 129 13.80 6.60 -3.32
N VAL A 130 14.15 5.52 -2.63
CA VAL A 130 15.19 5.50 -1.60
C VAL A 130 16.33 4.62 -2.10
N THR A 131 17.54 5.18 -2.15
CA THR A 131 18.74 4.45 -2.61
C THR A 131 19.58 3.91 -1.46
N ALA A 132 19.41 4.46 -0.25
CA ALA A 132 20.02 3.94 0.97
C ALA A 132 19.24 4.40 2.22
N PRO A 133 19.23 3.59 3.30
CA PRO A 133 19.68 2.20 3.37
C PRO A 133 18.73 1.26 2.63
N VAL A 134 19.11 -0.01 2.52
CA VAL A 134 18.24 -1.06 1.99
C VAL A 134 17.00 -1.19 2.88
N MET A 135 15.81 -1.26 2.26
CA MET A 135 14.53 -1.45 2.95
C MET A 135 13.99 -2.85 2.68
N THR A 136 13.76 -3.62 3.74
CA THR A 136 13.24 -5.01 3.69
C THR A 136 12.04 -5.19 4.60
N ARG A 137 11.35 -6.32 4.49
CA ARG A 137 10.26 -6.70 5.40
C ARG A 137 10.36 -8.15 5.90
N PRO A 138 11.33 -8.46 6.78
CA PRO A 138 11.36 -9.77 7.41
C PRO A 138 10.07 -10.01 8.19
N LYS A 139 9.62 -11.27 8.19
CA LYS A 139 8.53 -11.73 9.05
C LYS A 139 9.06 -11.92 10.46
N ASP A 140 8.30 -11.48 11.45
CA ASP A 140 8.63 -11.67 12.86
C ASP A 140 7.72 -12.74 13.48
N PRO A 141 8.23 -13.95 13.79
CA PRO A 141 7.44 -15.02 14.40
C PRO A 141 6.84 -14.66 15.76
N ALA A 142 7.45 -13.70 16.48
CA ALA A 142 6.90 -13.22 17.75
C ALA A 142 5.71 -12.25 17.54
N LEU A 143 5.52 -11.75 16.32
CA LEU A 143 4.47 -10.81 15.93
C LEU A 143 3.64 -11.37 14.76
N TYR A 144 3.20 -12.62 14.90
CA TYR A 144 2.28 -13.28 13.96
C TYR A 144 2.80 -13.36 12.52
N ASP A 145 4.12 -13.41 12.33
CA ASP A 145 4.79 -13.42 11.02
C ASP A 145 4.42 -12.23 10.13
N VAL A 146 4.03 -11.10 10.74
CA VAL A 146 3.74 -9.86 10.01
C VAL A 146 5.05 -9.35 9.39
N PRO A 147 5.05 -8.99 8.09
CA PRO A 147 6.21 -8.39 7.43
C PRO A 147 6.42 -6.94 7.90
N LEU A 148 7.45 -6.72 8.72
CA LEU A 148 7.73 -5.42 9.35
C LEU A 148 8.85 -4.68 8.62
N LEU A 149 8.67 -3.38 8.37
CA LEU A 149 9.69 -2.57 7.70
C LEU A 149 10.97 -2.49 8.55
N THR A 150 12.09 -2.88 7.94
CA THR A 150 13.43 -2.75 8.50
C THR A 150 14.36 -2.01 7.53
N PHE A 151 15.41 -1.41 8.08
CA PHE A 151 16.41 -0.66 7.35
C PHE A 151 17.80 -1.24 7.65
N GLY A 152 18.60 -1.45 6.60
CA GLY A 152 19.94 -2.06 6.71
C GLY A 152 19.95 -3.51 6.25
#